data_AF-A0AAE3EYV4-F1
#
_entry.id   AF-A0AAE3EYV4-F1
#
_cell.length_a   1.000
_cell.length_b   1.000
_cell.length_c   1.000
_cell.angle_alpha   90.00
_cell.angle_beta   90.00
_cell.angle_gamma   90.00
#
_symmetry.space_group_name_H-M   'P 1'
#
loop_
_entity.id
_entity.type
_entity.pdbx_description
1 polymer ?
#
loop_
_entity_poly.entity_id
_entity_poly.type
_entity_poly.pdbx_seq_one_letter_code
_entity_poly.pdbx_strand_id
1 'polypeptide(L)'
;FPVDLEVSAADQAIGYISVYDNVPESLLQEGRDLLVGKVCSVIRKDDLYELTVDLYEKHSIGENVEGKIEITSEDVFPKVITRQAIHEGDFGKTCVYYIKRQKGAWGYENILEEKAVTCFPNRNSDFVVLLSEVDEPMVVSTSELTNGERVKLTEKD
;
A
#
# COMPACT_ATOMS: atom_id res chain seq x y z
N PHE A 1 1.01 0.92 -9.42
CA PHE A 1 0.35 2.05 -8.73
C PHE A 1 0.27 3.24 -9.67
N PRO A 2 -0.91 3.88 -9.82
CA PRO A 2 -1.00 5.11 -10.61
C PRO A 2 -0.22 6.24 -9.93
N VAL A 3 0.37 7.11 -10.75
CA VAL A 3 1.11 8.31 -10.36
C VAL A 3 0.77 9.38 -11.38
N ASP A 4 0.21 10.49 -10.92
CA ASP A 4 -0.02 11.64 -11.78
C ASP A 4 1.33 12.34 -12.01
N LEU A 5 1.73 12.47 -13.28
CA LEU A 5 3.00 13.08 -13.67
C LEU A 5 2.74 14.32 -14.54
N GLU A 6 3.36 15.44 -14.18
CA GLU A 6 3.38 16.66 -14.99
C GLU A 6 4.74 16.82 -15.67
N VAL A 7 4.73 17.01 -16.99
CA VAL A 7 5.95 17.14 -17.81
C VAL A 7 6.66 18.46 -17.49
N SER A 8 7.83 18.39 -16.88
CA SER A 8 8.65 19.53 -16.46
C SER A 8 9.66 19.96 -17.54
N ALA A 9 10.08 19.02 -18.39
CA ALA A 9 10.92 19.24 -19.56
C ALA A 9 10.55 18.26 -20.68
N ALA A 10 11.09 18.44 -21.89
CA ALA A 10 10.68 17.64 -23.06
C ALA A 10 10.78 16.11 -22.86
N ASP A 11 11.70 15.66 -22.01
CA ASP A 11 11.99 14.26 -21.68
C ASP A 11 11.91 13.98 -20.17
N GLN A 12 11.30 14.87 -19.38
CA GLN A 12 11.22 14.72 -17.94
C GLN A 12 9.85 15.11 -17.39
N ALA A 13 9.36 14.35 -16.42
CA ALA A 13 8.16 14.67 -15.66
C ALA A 13 8.39 14.59 -14.15
N ILE A 14 7.55 15.30 -13.41
CA ILE A 14 7.53 15.31 -11.95
C ILE A 14 6.20 14.72 -11.49
N GLY A 15 6.26 13.79 -10.55
CA GLY A 15 5.11 13.15 -9.92
C GLY A 15 5.08 13.32 -8.43
N TYR A 16 3.88 13.18 -7.86
CA TYR A 16 3.67 13.22 -6.43
C TYR A 16 2.91 11.99 -5.96
N ILE A 17 3.40 11.33 -4.91
CA ILE A 17 2.70 10.25 -4.21
C ILE A 17 2.58 10.63 -2.75
N SER A 18 1.40 10.48 -2.16
CA SER A 18 1.23 10.74 -0.74
C SER A 18 1.79 9.60 0.10
N VAL A 19 2.44 9.91 1.23
CA VAL A 19 2.82 8.91 2.23
C VAL A 19 1.58 8.15 2.74
N TYR A 20 0.40 8.79 2.70
CA TYR A 20 -0.88 8.20 3.13
C TYR A 20 -1.49 7.21 2.14
N ASP A 21 -0.93 7.08 0.93
CA ASP A 21 -1.30 6.07 -0.05
C ASP A 21 -0.70 4.70 0.27
N ASN A 22 0.15 4.62 1.32
CA ASN A 22 0.78 3.39 1.82
C ASN A 22 1.52 2.61 0.71
N VAL A 23 2.06 3.30 -0.30
CA VAL A 23 2.91 2.68 -1.32
C VAL A 23 4.21 2.24 -0.64
N PRO A 24 4.63 0.97 -0.79
CA PRO A 24 5.89 0.49 -0.21
C PRO A 24 7.07 1.32 -0.68
N GLU A 25 7.97 1.70 0.24
CA GLU A 25 9.18 2.45 -0.11
C GLU A 25 10.10 1.65 -1.07
N SER A 26 10.03 0.32 -1.05
CA SER A 26 10.75 -0.53 -2.03
C SER A 26 10.31 -0.31 -3.48
N LEU A 27 9.09 0.19 -3.69
CA LEU A 27 8.59 0.60 -5.01
C LEU A 27 8.96 2.04 -5.36
N LEU A 28 9.41 2.84 -4.40
CA LEU A 28 9.74 4.26 -4.53
C LEU A 28 11.26 4.46 -4.52
N GLN A 29 11.94 3.93 -5.53
CA GLN A 29 13.40 3.99 -5.64
C GLN A 29 13.86 4.45 -7.01
N GLU A 30 15.04 5.06 -7.05
CA GLU A 30 15.72 5.42 -8.29
C GLU A 30 15.96 4.18 -9.14
N GLY A 31 15.82 4.34 -10.45
CA GLY A 31 15.92 3.27 -11.42
C GLY A 31 14.66 2.41 -11.54
N ARG A 32 13.58 2.71 -10.81
CA ARG A 32 12.29 2.03 -11.00
C ARG A 32 11.68 2.40 -12.35
N ASP A 33 11.28 1.41 -13.12
CA ASP A 33 10.55 1.63 -14.36
C ASP A 33 9.06 1.89 -14.08
N LEU A 34 8.54 2.90 -14.78
CA LEU A 34 7.13 3.23 -14.93
C LEU A 34 6.74 2.94 -16.38
N LEU A 35 5.44 2.83 -16.66
CA LEU A 35 4.96 2.64 -18.04
C LEU A 35 5.44 3.69 -19.04
N VAL A 36 5.69 4.92 -18.59
CA VAL A 36 6.01 6.08 -19.44
C VAL A 36 7.47 6.53 -19.35
N GLY A 37 8.25 5.93 -18.45
CA GLY A 37 9.61 6.38 -18.19
C GLY A 37 10.26 5.71 -16.99
N LYS A 38 11.44 6.18 -16.62
CA LYS A 38 12.24 5.63 -15.53
C LYS A 38 12.43 6.67 -14.42
N VAL A 39 12.20 6.29 -13.17
CA VAL A 39 12.42 7.16 -12.02
C VAL A 39 13.92 7.46 -11.91
N CYS A 40 14.30 8.73 -12.01
CA CYS A 40 15.69 9.17 -11.89
C CYS A 40 15.99 9.78 -10.52
N SER A 41 14.98 10.26 -9.79
CA SER A 41 15.14 10.76 -8.43
C SER A 41 13.87 10.58 -7.59
N VAL A 42 14.04 10.32 -6.30
CA VAL A 42 12.96 10.26 -5.30
C VAL A 42 13.31 11.13 -4.12
N ILE A 43 12.46 12.12 -3.83
CA ILE A 43 12.64 13.04 -2.70
C ILE A 43 11.43 12.94 -1.77
N ARG A 44 11.67 12.45 -0.55
CA ARG A 44 10.65 12.49 0.51
C ARG A 44 10.58 13.89 1.12
N LYS A 45 9.40 14.53 1.05
CA LYS A 45 9.08 15.82 1.67
C LYS A 45 7.91 15.63 2.63
N ASP A 46 8.12 15.67 3.94
CA ASP A 46 7.10 15.52 4.98
C ASP A 46 6.05 14.42 4.66
N ASP A 47 4.90 14.82 4.11
CA ASP A 47 3.73 13.98 3.80
C ASP A 47 3.66 13.46 2.34
N LEU A 48 4.67 13.73 1.51
CA LEU A 48 4.70 13.36 0.09
C LEU A 48 6.07 12.85 -0.39
N TYR A 49 6.06 12.05 -1.44
CA TYR A 49 7.22 11.71 -2.25
C TYR A 49 7.11 12.43 -3.58
N GLU A 50 8.15 13.20 -3.93
CA GLU A 50 8.34 13.78 -5.25
C GLU A 50 9.20 12.83 -6.07
N LEU A 51 8.66 12.40 -7.21
CA LEU A 51 9.33 11.53 -8.17
C LEU A 51 9.74 12.36 -9.37
N THR A 52 11.01 12.30 -9.75
CA THR A 52 11.44 12.79 -11.07
C THR A 52 11.61 11.60 -12.00
N VAL A 53 11.02 11.68 -13.18
CA VAL A 53 10.92 10.59 -14.15
C VAL A 53 11.49 11.04 -15.49
N ASP A 54 12.47 10.31 -15.99
CA ASP A 54 12.97 10.47 -17.36
C ASP A 54 12.02 9.69 -18.30
N LEU A 55 11.36 10.40 -19.20
CA LEU A 55 10.34 9.85 -20.08
C LEU A 55 10.97 9.11 -21.25
N TYR A 56 10.37 7.99 -21.66
CA TYR A 56 10.83 7.25 -22.83
C TYR A 56 10.51 7.97 -24.15
N GLU A 57 9.41 8.72 -24.17
CA GLU A 57 8.98 9.53 -25.30
C GLU A 57 9.00 11.01 -24.92
N LYS A 58 9.09 11.89 -25.93
CA LYS A 58 9.08 13.33 -25.70
C LYS A 58 7.67 13.86 -25.61
N HIS A 59 7.40 14.69 -24.61
CA HIS A 59 6.11 15.31 -24.36
C HIS A 59 6.21 16.84 -24.32
N SER A 60 5.06 17.49 -24.36
CA SER A 60 4.99 18.96 -24.23
C SER A 60 5.07 19.36 -22.76
N ILE A 61 5.84 20.40 -22.45
CA ILE A 61 5.93 20.93 -21.08
C ILE A 61 4.53 21.34 -20.58
N GLY A 62 4.16 20.90 -19.37
CA GLY A 62 2.85 21.09 -18.76
C GLY A 62 1.79 20.05 -19.16
N GLU A 63 2.13 19.08 -20.00
CA GLU A 63 1.28 17.92 -20.29
C GLU A 63 1.18 17.01 -19.06
N ASN A 64 0.00 16.43 -18.83
CA ASN A 64 -0.19 15.41 -17.80
C ASN A 64 -0.08 14.03 -18.45
N VAL A 65 0.83 13.20 -17.94
CA VAL A 65 1.04 11.83 -18.41
C VAL A 65 0.73 10.84 -17.30
N GLU A 66 0.08 9.73 -17.65
CA GLU A 66 -0.32 8.71 -16.67
C GLU A 66 0.88 7.83 -16.32
N GLY A 67 1.53 8.11 -15.19
CA GLY A 67 2.55 7.24 -14.62
C GLY A 67 1.91 6.01 -13.99
N LYS A 68 2.47 4.82 -14.24
CA LYS A 68 2.12 3.62 -13.48
C LYS A 68 3.38 2.89 -13.06
N ILE A 69 3.59 2.74 -11.75
CA ILE A 69 4.58 1.85 -11.19
C ILE A 69 4.17 0.42 -11.52
N GLU A 70 4.97 -0.24 -12.36
CA GLU A 70 4.84 -1.68 -12.60
C GLU A 70 5.21 -2.44 -11.34
N ILE A 71 4.57 -3.57 -11.07
CA ILE A 71 4.93 -4.49 -9.98
C ILE A 71 5.27 -5.81 -10.65
N THR A 72 6.48 -6.33 -10.41
CA THR A 72 7.00 -7.54 -11.04
C THR A 72 7.13 -8.65 -10.02
N SER A 73 7.40 -9.88 -10.48
CA SER A 73 7.66 -11.01 -9.60
C SER A 73 8.99 -10.90 -8.83
N GLU A 74 9.85 -9.94 -9.18
CA GLU A 74 11.10 -9.66 -8.45
C GLU A 74 10.85 -8.81 -7.20
N ASP A 75 9.70 -8.13 -7.13
CA ASP A 75 9.30 -7.41 -5.93
C ASP A 75 8.91 -8.41 -4.84
N VAL A 76 9.77 -8.53 -3.83
CA VAL A 76 9.53 -9.42 -2.70
C VAL A 76 8.58 -8.74 -1.73
N PHE A 77 7.34 -9.23 -1.71
CA PHE A 77 6.36 -8.82 -0.72
C PHE A 77 6.18 -9.89 0.35
N PRO A 78 6.00 -9.47 1.61
CA PRO A 78 6.13 -10.38 2.74
C PRO A 78 4.98 -11.39 2.85
N LYS A 79 3.80 -11.10 2.26
CA LYS A 79 2.60 -11.85 2.63
C LYS A 79 1.52 -11.95 1.57
N VAL A 80 0.99 -13.17 1.41
CA VAL A 80 -0.24 -13.45 0.65
C VAL A 80 -1.34 -13.82 1.63
N ILE A 81 -2.51 -13.21 1.49
CA ILE A 81 -3.65 -13.39 2.39
C ILE A 81 -4.91 -13.69 1.58
N THR A 82 -5.93 -14.27 2.22
CA THR A 82 -7.25 -14.40 1.58
C THR A 82 -7.89 -13.01 1.41
N ARG A 83 -8.61 -12.81 0.31
CA ARG A 83 -9.43 -11.60 0.08
C ARG A 83 -10.46 -11.39 1.19
N GLN A 84 -10.86 -12.43 1.90
CA GLN A 84 -11.81 -12.31 3.02
C GLN A 84 -11.20 -11.63 4.27
N ALA A 85 -9.88 -11.48 4.33
CA ALA A 85 -9.20 -10.78 5.41
C ALA A 85 -9.15 -9.26 5.19
N ILE A 86 -9.48 -8.77 3.99
CA ILE A 86 -9.54 -7.35 3.67
C ILE A 86 -10.98 -6.83 3.63
N HIS A 87 -11.17 -5.58 4.02
CA HIS A 87 -12.44 -4.87 3.94
C HIS A 87 -12.21 -3.41 3.55
N GLU A 88 -13.28 -2.71 3.19
CA GLU A 88 -13.25 -1.26 2.96
C GLU A 88 -13.39 -0.56 4.31
N GLY A 89 -12.34 0.15 4.73
CA GLY A 89 -12.37 1.00 5.91
C GLY A 89 -12.74 2.44 5.58
N ASP A 90 -12.41 3.36 6.49
CA ASP A 90 -12.71 4.78 6.31
C ASP A 90 -12.06 5.34 5.04
N PHE A 91 -12.78 6.25 4.37
CA PHE A 91 -12.36 6.91 3.12
C PHE A 91 -12.09 5.96 1.95
N GLY A 92 -12.71 4.77 1.93
CA GLY A 92 -12.58 3.81 0.84
C GLY A 92 -11.23 3.08 0.79
N LYS A 93 -10.43 3.18 1.87
CA LYS A 93 -9.14 2.49 1.96
C LYS A 93 -9.35 1.00 2.19
N THR A 94 -8.48 0.19 1.60
CA THR A 94 -8.43 -1.24 1.92
C THR A 94 -7.78 -1.40 3.29
N CYS A 95 -8.46 -2.11 4.19
CA CYS A 95 -8.02 -2.33 5.57
C CYS A 95 -7.97 -3.82 5.87
N VAL A 96 -7.20 -4.18 6.91
CA VAL A 96 -7.22 -5.49 7.56
C VAL A 96 -7.38 -5.30 9.06
N TYR A 97 -7.95 -6.31 9.71
CA TYR A 97 -7.89 -6.42 11.16
C TYR A 97 -6.78 -7.39 11.58
N TYR A 98 -6.03 -7.00 12.60
CA TYR A 98 -5.05 -7.87 13.25
C TYR A 98 -5.20 -7.82 14.76
N ILE A 99 -4.69 -8.85 15.43
CA ILE A 99 -4.78 -8.95 16.88
C ILE A 99 -3.47 -8.46 17.48
N LYS A 100 -3.57 -7.38 18.25
CA LYS A 100 -2.48 -6.85 19.03
C LYS A 100 -2.61 -7.29 20.48
N ARG A 101 -1.56 -7.89 21.00
CA ARG A 101 -1.46 -8.24 22.40
C ARG A 101 -0.90 -7.06 23.18
N GLN A 102 -1.65 -6.58 24.18
CA GLN A 102 -1.22 -5.47 25.02
C GLN A 102 -1.38 -5.78 26.51
N LYS A 103 -0.62 -5.05 27.34
CA LYS A 103 -0.66 -5.20 28.80
C LYS A 103 -1.81 -4.36 29.37
N GLY A 104 -2.81 -5.03 29.92
CA GLY A 104 -3.93 -4.44 30.66
C GLY A 104 -3.73 -4.51 32.18
N ALA A 105 -4.73 -4.02 32.93
CA ALA A 105 -4.71 -4.00 34.39
C ALA A 105 -4.71 -5.40 35.04
N TRP A 106 -5.21 -6.41 34.32
CA TRP A 106 -5.41 -7.78 34.83
C TRP A 106 -4.60 -8.83 34.06
N GLY A 107 -3.59 -8.43 33.30
CA GLY A 107 -2.75 -9.33 32.50
C GLY A 107 -2.61 -8.85 31.07
N TYR A 108 -2.43 -9.79 30.14
CA TYR A 108 -2.42 -9.48 28.71
C TYR A 108 -3.82 -9.59 28.13
N GLU A 109 -4.19 -8.60 27.33
CA GLU A 109 -5.44 -8.55 26.59
C GLU A 109 -5.12 -8.57 25.09
N ASN A 110 -6.01 -9.20 24.32
CA ASN A 110 -5.95 -9.18 22.86
C ASN A 110 -6.97 -8.16 22.36
N ILE A 111 -6.50 -7.20 21.58
CA ILE A 111 -7.32 -6.15 21.00
C ILE A 111 -7.25 -6.27 19.49
N LEU A 112 -8.40 -6.12 18.87
CA LEU A 112 -8.52 -5.99 17.44
C LEU A 112 -8.07 -4.58 17.03
N GLU A 113 -7.04 -4.47 16.20
CA GLU A 113 -6.63 -3.21 15.60
C GLU A 113 -6.87 -3.27 14.09
N GLU A 114 -7.41 -2.18 13.55
CA GLU A 114 -7.55 -1.96 12.11
C GLU A 114 -6.32 -1.26 11.56
N LYS A 115 -5.83 -1.71 10.40
CA LYS A 115 -4.75 -1.05 9.68
C LYS A 115 -5.11 -0.90 8.21
N ALA A 116 -4.96 0.32 7.70
CA ALA A 116 -4.99 0.58 6.26
C ALA A 116 -3.78 -0.08 5.60
N VAL A 117 -4.03 -0.82 4.53
CA VAL A 117 -3.03 -1.59 3.81
C VAL A 117 -3.11 -1.37 2.32
N THR A 118 -1.98 -1.58 1.67
CA THR A 118 -1.86 -1.64 0.23
C THR A 118 -1.79 -3.11 -0.19
N CYS A 119 -2.63 -3.52 -1.14
CA CYS A 119 -2.64 -4.89 -1.64
C CYS A 119 -2.71 -4.99 -3.17
N PHE A 120 -2.24 -6.12 -3.72
CA PHE A 120 -2.23 -6.42 -5.15
C PHE A 120 -2.51 -7.90 -5.43
N PRO A 121 -3.28 -8.25 -6.48
CA PRO A 121 -4.22 -7.41 -7.22
C PRO A 121 -5.47 -7.12 -6.39
N ASN A 122 -6.07 -5.94 -6.57
CA ASN A 122 -7.30 -5.56 -5.85
C ASN A 122 -8.60 -6.14 -6.51
N ARG A 123 -8.51 -7.01 -7.54
CA ARG A 123 -9.71 -7.48 -8.26
C ARG A 123 -9.68 -8.98 -8.58
N ASN A 124 -10.82 -9.65 -8.32
CA ASN A 124 -11.22 -11.01 -8.71
C ASN A 124 -10.32 -12.20 -8.32
N SER A 125 -9.39 -12.03 -7.38
CA SER A 125 -8.61 -13.14 -6.84
C SER A 125 -9.10 -13.51 -5.43
N ASP A 126 -9.12 -14.80 -5.11
CA ASP A 126 -9.35 -15.31 -3.76
C ASP A 126 -8.22 -14.93 -2.79
N PHE A 127 -7.06 -14.57 -3.34
CA PHE A 127 -5.87 -14.17 -2.61
C PHE A 127 -5.35 -12.81 -3.05
N VAL A 128 -4.87 -12.03 -2.09
CA VAL A 128 -4.20 -10.74 -2.33
C VAL A 128 -2.83 -10.75 -1.69
N VAL A 129 -1.86 -10.14 -2.35
CA VAL A 129 -0.53 -9.86 -1.81
C VAL A 129 -0.63 -8.58 -0.99
N LEU A 130 -0.31 -8.63 0.30
CA LEU A 130 -0.12 -7.43 1.10
C LEU A 130 1.25 -6.85 0.82
N LEU A 131 1.27 -5.59 0.39
CA LEU A 131 2.50 -4.84 0.21
C LEU A 131 2.89 -4.09 1.48
N SER A 132 1.93 -3.88 2.39
CA SER A 132 2.15 -3.28 3.71
C SER A 132 2.52 -4.34 4.74
N GLU A 133 3.42 -4.01 5.67
CA GLU A 133 3.68 -4.83 6.84
C GLU A 133 2.51 -4.78 7.83
N VAL A 134 2.08 -5.93 8.33
CA VAL A 134 0.99 -6.07 9.30
C VAL A 134 1.36 -7.14 10.31
N ASP A 135 1.11 -6.86 11.59
CA ASP A 135 1.35 -7.81 12.67
C ASP A 135 0.42 -9.02 12.58
N GLU A 136 0.83 -10.10 13.24
CA GLU A 136 0.08 -11.35 13.31
C GLU A 136 -0.53 -11.60 14.69
N PRO A 137 -1.66 -12.32 14.77
CA PRO A 137 -2.44 -12.89 13.65
C PRO A 137 -3.41 -11.88 13.02
N MET A 138 -3.65 -12.01 11.72
CA MET A 138 -4.73 -11.27 11.03
C MET A 138 -6.04 -12.03 11.15
N VAL A 139 -7.15 -11.29 11.12
CA VAL A 139 -8.48 -11.85 11.37
C VAL A 139 -9.25 -11.98 10.06
N VAL A 140 -9.89 -13.14 9.89
CA VAL A 140 -10.92 -13.37 8.87
C VAL A 140 -12.24 -13.53 9.60
N SER A 141 -13.22 -12.68 9.30
CA SER A 141 -14.54 -12.72 9.91
C SER A 141 -15.63 -12.66 8.84
N THR A 142 -16.74 -13.34 9.11
CA THR A 142 -17.97 -13.23 8.31
C THR A 142 -18.95 -12.20 8.90
N SER A 143 -18.64 -11.69 10.08
CA SER A 143 -19.39 -10.65 10.79
C SER A 143 -18.61 -9.33 10.76
N GLU A 144 -19.32 -8.21 10.87
CA GLU A 144 -18.72 -6.90 11.09
C GLU A 144 -17.90 -6.91 12.38
N LEU A 145 -16.70 -6.34 12.31
CA LEU A 145 -15.78 -6.19 13.43
C LEU A 145 -15.60 -4.71 13.75
N THR A 146 -15.32 -4.40 15.02
CA THR A 146 -15.07 -3.01 15.43
C THR A 146 -13.62 -2.83 15.87
N ASN A 147 -12.97 -1.79 15.34
CA ASN A 147 -11.62 -1.42 15.77
C ASN A 147 -11.59 -1.13 17.29
N GLY A 148 -10.61 -1.66 18.00
CA GLY A 148 -10.46 -1.56 19.46
C GLY A 148 -11.25 -2.59 20.26
N GLU A 149 -11.97 -3.51 19.61
CA GLU A 149 -12.72 -4.56 20.29
C GLU A 149 -11.78 -5.54 21.01
N ARG A 150 -12.13 -5.91 22.25
CA ARG A 150 -11.41 -6.95 22.99
C ARG A 150 -11.87 -8.32 22.52
N VAL A 151 -10.93 -9.14 22.07
CA VAL A 151 -11.23 -10.46 21.52
C VAL A 151 -10.62 -11.57 22.36
N LYS A 152 -11.28 -12.73 22.38
CA LYS A 152 -10.70 -13.96 22.92
C LYS A 152 -10.31 -14.85 21.76
N LEU A 153 -9.03 -15.23 21.73
CA LEU A 153 -8.56 -16.27 20.82
C LEU A 153 -9.02 -17.62 21.38
N THR A 154 -9.81 -18.33 20.59
CA THR A 154 -10.12 -19.75 20.84
C THR A 154 -9.33 -20.56 19.82
N GLU A 155 -8.41 -21.40 20.29
CA GLU A 155 -7.82 -22.40 19.42
C GLU A 155 -8.93 -23.36 18.96
N LYS A 156 -8.95 -23.69 17.67
CA LYS A 156 -9.72 -24.84 17.19
C LYS A 156 -8.85 -26.07 17.41
N ASP A 157 -9.37 -27.04 18.15
CA ASP A 157 -8.82 -28.38 18.28
C ASP A 157 -8.62 -29.05 16.90
#